data_AF-A0A0D5LQN4-F1
#
_entry.id   AF-A0A0D5LQN4-F1
#
_cell.length_a   1.000
_cell.length_b   1.000
_cell.length_c   1.000
_cell.angle_alpha   90.00
_cell.angle_beta   90.00
_cell.angle_gamma   90.00
#
_symmetry.space_group_name_H-M   'P 1'
#
loop_
_entity.id
_entity.type
_entity.pdbx_description
1 polymer ?
#
loop_
_entity_poly.entity_id
_entity_poly.type
_entity_poly.pdbx_seq_one_letter_code
_entity_poly.pdbx_strand_id
1 'polypeptide(L)'
;MTIEFSHWPQNYGKSFQVTKILGLASLGFADVTEIFEACKRIDPAIDETWVREWRATAEAVERHGREAEATGNWLSARDAYARACNYIRTAEFMVKDDEAEKLRMIRKSQELFEAAGQYFDVRPEKVQVPYEDAVLDGYLFSPHWIEGPKPTLFALNGGEEHSTENYFNLGPAFIASGYNFFVYDQPGTGLSLYEKGKTRRADSEAFHSKAIDFLLTRPEVDPDRIIVFGESFSGYDSLRFAAFDQRIAAVISDGGTHKFDWPAMLKWMPPSLAAHGLRILGAESPEDFANNPRFAYDLEGVLHQIECPLLVVHGAEEALVQPNPLKQALTNFEQAGSSNKTFFPIEDRRLGGLEHCQVDNKHVAREVVLNWLCTIGLGPSAPRSA
;
A
#
# COMPACT_ATOMS: atom_id res chain seq x y z
N MET A 1 -2.21 25.26 1.72
CA MET A 1 -1.56 23.96 1.90
C MET A 1 -0.54 23.87 0.79
N THR A 2 0.74 24.05 1.10
CA THR A 2 1.83 23.96 0.11
C THR A 2 2.35 22.54 0.16
N ILE A 3 1.75 21.65 -0.64
CA ILE A 3 2.51 20.51 -1.15
C ILE A 3 3.60 21.17 -1.99
N GLU A 4 4.82 21.30 -1.46
CA GLU A 4 5.93 21.95 -2.18
C GLU A 4 6.28 21.22 -3.49
N PHE A 5 5.80 19.97 -3.65
CA PHE A 5 5.86 19.16 -4.87
C PHE A 5 4.54 19.09 -5.67
N SER A 6 3.56 19.95 -5.40
CA SER A 6 2.32 19.96 -6.20
C SER A 6 2.58 20.49 -7.61
N HIS A 7 2.83 19.58 -8.54
CA HIS A 7 3.01 19.92 -9.94
C HIS A 7 1.79 20.67 -10.50
N TRP A 8 0.58 20.33 -10.02
CA TRP A 8 -0.65 21.05 -10.32
C TRP A 8 -1.43 21.38 -9.02
N PRO A 9 -1.19 22.54 -8.39
CA PRO A 9 -1.80 22.89 -7.10
C PRO A 9 -3.34 22.90 -7.11
N GLN A 10 -3.95 23.13 -8.28
CA GLN A 10 -5.41 23.11 -8.46
C GLN A 10 -5.97 21.69 -8.65
N ASN A 11 -5.10 20.69 -8.86
CA ASN A 11 -5.47 19.28 -8.99
C ASN A 11 -4.70 18.45 -7.97
N TYR A 12 -5.18 18.49 -6.72
CA TYR A 12 -4.57 17.78 -5.59
C TYR A 12 -4.43 16.27 -5.87
N GLY A 13 -5.47 15.61 -6.38
CA GLY A 13 -5.43 14.16 -6.62
C GLY A 13 -4.33 13.74 -7.60
N LYS A 14 -4.19 14.44 -8.74
CA LYS A 14 -3.10 14.17 -9.69
C LYS A 14 -1.73 14.53 -9.12
N SER A 15 -1.62 15.65 -8.40
CA SER A 15 -0.38 16.03 -7.72
C SER A 15 0.05 14.99 -6.69
N PHE A 16 -0.89 14.46 -5.90
CA PHE A 16 -0.63 13.41 -4.93
C PHE A 16 -0.10 12.14 -5.59
N GLN A 17 -0.72 11.69 -6.70
CA GLN A 17 -0.22 10.54 -7.47
C GLN A 17 1.20 10.78 -8.04
N VAL A 18 1.51 12.01 -8.46
CA VAL A 18 2.88 12.38 -8.89
C VAL A 18 3.85 12.36 -7.72
N THR A 19 3.48 12.86 -6.55
CA THR A 19 4.29 12.78 -5.32
C THR A 19 4.59 11.32 -4.95
N LYS A 20 3.60 10.41 -5.01
CA LYS A 20 3.80 8.97 -4.75
C LYS A 20 4.92 8.37 -5.59
N ILE A 21 4.90 8.59 -6.90
CA ILE A 21 5.93 8.02 -7.79
C ILE A 21 7.27 8.75 -7.68
N LEU A 22 7.29 10.06 -7.34
CA LEU A 22 8.53 10.77 -7.03
C LEU A 22 9.21 10.18 -5.79
N GLY A 23 8.45 9.90 -4.72
CA GLY A 23 8.97 9.25 -3.50
C GLY A 23 9.55 7.86 -3.76
N LEU A 24 9.06 7.17 -4.79
CA LEU A 24 9.56 5.87 -5.23
C LEU A 24 10.75 5.95 -6.21
N ALA A 25 11.08 7.12 -6.75
CA ALA A 25 12.15 7.26 -7.74
C ALA A 25 13.53 6.91 -7.16
N SER A 26 13.81 7.32 -5.91
CA SER A 26 15.07 6.97 -5.22
C SER A 26 15.24 5.47 -4.94
N LEU A 27 14.16 4.70 -5.11
CA LEU A 27 14.11 3.26 -4.89
C LEU A 27 14.19 2.45 -6.20
N GLY A 28 14.30 3.14 -7.35
CA GLY A 28 14.37 2.52 -8.67
C GLY A 28 13.02 2.13 -9.27
N PHE A 29 11.90 2.46 -8.62
CA PHE A 29 10.56 2.15 -9.12
C PHE A 29 9.92 3.30 -9.91
N ALA A 30 10.64 4.40 -10.09
CA ALA A 30 10.35 5.46 -11.05
C ALA A 30 11.66 6.18 -11.40
N ASP A 31 11.61 7.08 -12.37
CA ASP A 31 12.70 8.01 -12.68
C ASP A 31 12.16 9.44 -12.68
N VAL A 32 12.93 10.36 -12.07
CA VAL A 32 12.53 11.76 -11.91
C VAL A 32 12.34 12.45 -13.26
N THR A 33 13.21 12.18 -14.24
CA THR A 33 13.12 12.77 -15.58
C THR A 33 11.93 12.23 -16.34
N GLU A 34 11.73 10.90 -16.32
CA GLU A 34 10.57 10.25 -16.94
C GLU A 34 9.25 10.85 -16.40
N ILE A 35 9.16 11.05 -15.08
CA ILE A 35 8.00 11.69 -14.42
C ILE A 35 7.76 13.10 -14.94
N PHE A 36 8.78 13.96 -14.93
CA PHE A 36 8.61 15.35 -15.38
C PHE A 36 8.30 15.44 -16.87
N GLU A 37 8.88 14.57 -17.70
CA GLU A 37 8.57 14.51 -19.13
C GLU A 37 7.12 14.09 -19.37
N ALA A 38 6.60 13.08 -18.65
CA ALA A 38 5.19 12.70 -18.73
C ALA A 38 4.28 13.85 -18.33
N CYS A 39 4.58 14.52 -17.21
CA CYS A 39 3.76 15.61 -16.70
C CYS A 39 3.67 16.80 -17.66
N LYS A 40 4.72 17.12 -18.42
CA LYS A 40 4.69 18.17 -19.47
C LYS A 40 3.64 17.92 -20.56
N ARG A 41 3.23 16.66 -20.78
CA ARG A 41 2.27 16.25 -21.81
C ARG A 41 0.86 16.01 -21.28
N ILE A 42 0.69 16.06 -19.96
CA ILE A 42 -0.59 15.84 -19.29
C ILE A 42 -1.29 17.19 -19.09
N ASP A 43 -2.55 17.26 -19.53
CA ASP A 43 -3.44 18.33 -19.09
C ASP A 43 -4.13 17.87 -17.80
N PRO A 44 -3.85 18.50 -16.64
CA PRO A 44 -4.46 18.10 -15.38
C PRO A 44 -5.98 18.26 -15.36
N ALA A 45 -6.58 19.01 -16.30
CA ALA A 45 -8.03 19.12 -16.40
C ALA A 45 -8.69 17.96 -17.18
N ILE A 46 -7.92 17.11 -17.86
CA ILE A 46 -8.43 16.06 -18.75
C ILE A 46 -7.86 14.70 -18.33
N ASP A 47 -8.69 13.83 -17.74
CA ASP A 47 -8.28 12.52 -17.21
C ASP A 47 -7.76 11.57 -18.30
N GLU A 48 -8.29 11.66 -19.52
CA GLU A 48 -7.83 10.85 -20.65
C GLU A 48 -6.38 11.16 -21.02
N THR A 49 -5.92 12.40 -20.82
CA THR A 49 -4.50 12.74 -21.06
C THR A 49 -3.59 12.10 -20.02
N TRP A 50 -4.04 12.00 -18.76
CA TRP A 50 -3.31 11.28 -17.71
C TRP A 50 -3.12 9.81 -18.09
N VAL A 51 -4.22 9.10 -18.40
CA VAL A 51 -4.17 7.68 -18.75
C VAL A 51 -3.30 7.46 -19.98
N ARG A 52 -3.47 8.29 -21.02
CA ARG A 52 -2.70 8.19 -22.27
C ARG A 52 -1.20 8.38 -22.05
N GLU A 53 -0.79 9.45 -21.39
CA GLU A 53 0.64 9.80 -21.28
C GLU A 53 1.39 8.89 -20.32
N TRP A 54 0.78 8.45 -19.21
CA TRP A 54 1.41 7.47 -18.33
C TRP A 54 1.51 6.10 -18.98
N ARG A 55 0.49 5.67 -19.73
CA ARG A 55 0.56 4.42 -20.51
C ARG A 55 1.64 4.50 -21.59
N ALA A 56 1.72 5.60 -22.34
CA ALA A 56 2.76 5.79 -23.36
C ALA A 56 4.17 5.80 -22.75
N THR A 57 4.34 6.39 -21.56
CA THR A 57 5.59 6.37 -20.82
C THR A 57 5.95 4.95 -20.39
N ALA A 58 4.99 4.19 -19.85
CA ALA A 58 5.19 2.79 -19.48
C ALA A 58 5.58 1.92 -20.68
N GLU A 59 4.90 2.05 -21.82
CA GLU A 59 5.19 1.31 -23.05
C GLU A 59 6.60 1.63 -23.60
N ALA A 60 7.03 2.89 -23.51
CA ALA A 60 8.37 3.29 -23.90
C ALA A 60 9.45 2.65 -23.02
N VAL A 61 9.24 2.66 -21.70
CA VAL A 61 10.18 2.03 -20.74
C VAL A 61 10.17 0.51 -20.87
N GLU A 62 9.01 -0.11 -21.03
CA GLU A 62 8.87 -1.55 -21.26
C GLU A 62 9.65 -2.00 -22.51
N ARG A 63 9.60 -1.24 -23.60
CA ARG A 63 10.38 -1.52 -24.81
C ARG A 63 11.88 -1.58 -24.52
N HIS A 64 12.41 -0.62 -23.75
CA HIS A 64 13.81 -0.66 -23.31
C HIS A 64 14.11 -1.86 -22.42
N GLY A 65 13.16 -2.27 -21.56
CA GLY A 65 13.28 -3.49 -20.76
C GLY A 65 13.41 -4.75 -21.62
N ARG A 66 12.57 -4.87 -22.67
CA ARG A 66 12.60 -5.99 -23.62
C ARG A 66 13.88 -6.01 -24.45
N GLU A 67 14.37 -4.85 -24.89
CA GLU A 67 15.66 -4.72 -25.60
C GLU A 67 16.84 -5.13 -24.71
N ALA A 68 16.83 -4.71 -23.44
CA ALA A 68 17.84 -5.09 -22.47
C ALA A 68 17.82 -6.60 -22.18
N GLU A 69 16.63 -7.18 -21.98
CA GLU A 69 16.46 -8.62 -21.76
C GLU A 69 16.95 -9.44 -22.96
N ALA A 70 16.60 -9.03 -24.18
CA ALA A 70 17.03 -9.69 -25.42
C ALA A 70 18.56 -9.70 -25.62
N THR A 71 19.28 -8.76 -25.00
CA THR A 71 20.75 -8.66 -25.06
C THR A 71 21.44 -9.26 -23.83
N GLY A 72 20.68 -9.84 -22.89
CA GLY A 72 21.20 -10.43 -21.65
C GLY A 72 21.51 -9.40 -20.55
N ASN A 73 21.14 -8.13 -20.72
CA ASN A 73 21.27 -7.09 -19.70
C ASN A 73 20.08 -7.17 -18.72
N TRP A 74 20.12 -8.16 -17.84
CA TRP A 74 19.10 -8.42 -16.83
C TRP A 74 18.86 -7.22 -15.89
N LEU A 75 19.91 -6.45 -15.59
CA LEU A 75 19.83 -5.32 -14.66
C LEU A 75 18.94 -4.22 -15.22
N SER A 76 19.20 -3.79 -16.46
CA SER A 76 18.36 -2.77 -17.10
C SER A 76 16.96 -3.29 -17.41
N ALA A 77 16.80 -4.59 -17.70
CA ALA A 77 15.49 -5.21 -17.87
C ALA A 77 14.66 -5.14 -16.59
N ARG A 78 15.22 -5.57 -15.45
CA ARG A 78 14.61 -5.49 -14.11
C ARG A 78 14.12 -4.08 -13.81
N ASP A 79 15.03 -3.11 -13.93
CA ASP A 79 14.73 -1.72 -13.56
C ASP A 79 13.65 -1.13 -14.47
N ALA A 80 13.73 -1.37 -15.78
CA ALA A 80 12.74 -0.90 -16.74
C ALA A 80 11.35 -1.53 -16.48
N TYR A 81 11.26 -2.84 -16.28
CA TYR A 81 9.99 -3.49 -15.99
C TYR A 81 9.37 -3.00 -14.68
N ALA A 82 10.16 -2.75 -13.64
CA ALA A 82 9.66 -2.22 -12.37
C ALA A 82 9.09 -0.79 -12.52
N ARG A 83 9.78 0.09 -13.26
CA ARG A 83 9.26 1.44 -13.57
C ARG A 83 8.02 1.39 -14.47
N ALA A 84 8.03 0.56 -15.51
CA ALA A 84 6.87 0.39 -16.39
C ALA A 84 5.64 -0.12 -15.62
N CYS A 85 5.81 -1.07 -14.69
CA CYS A 85 4.77 -1.52 -13.77
C CYS A 85 4.17 -0.35 -12.99
N ASN A 86 5.02 0.46 -12.34
CA ASN A 86 4.56 1.59 -11.55
C ASN A 86 3.86 2.67 -12.40
N TYR A 87 4.27 2.89 -13.65
CA TYR A 87 3.59 3.83 -14.56
C TYR A 87 2.26 3.30 -15.10
N ILE A 88 2.14 1.99 -15.38
CA ILE A 88 0.82 1.40 -15.70
C ILE A 88 -0.14 1.55 -14.52
N ARG A 89 0.32 1.25 -13.30
CA ARG A 89 -0.47 1.46 -12.08
C ARG A 89 -0.89 2.94 -11.93
N THR A 90 0.03 3.87 -12.18
CA THR A 90 -0.27 5.31 -12.14
C THR A 90 -1.34 5.70 -13.16
N ALA A 91 -1.24 5.18 -14.39
CA ALA A 91 -2.22 5.43 -15.43
C ALA A 91 -3.61 4.85 -15.07
N GLU A 92 -3.63 3.63 -14.55
CA GLU A 92 -4.84 2.85 -14.21
C GLU A 92 -5.75 3.57 -13.21
N PHE A 93 -5.16 4.35 -12.29
CA PHE A 93 -5.90 5.09 -11.27
C PHE A 93 -7.00 5.99 -11.83
N MET A 94 -6.75 6.65 -12.97
CA MET A 94 -7.71 7.58 -13.59
C MET A 94 -8.56 6.94 -14.70
N VAL A 95 -8.54 5.61 -14.85
CA VAL A 95 -9.47 4.92 -15.76
C VAL A 95 -10.88 5.02 -15.18
N LYS A 96 -11.77 5.65 -15.93
CA LYS A 96 -13.16 5.94 -15.54
C LYS A 96 -14.13 5.25 -16.48
N ASP A 97 -15.21 4.69 -15.92
CA ASP A 97 -16.34 4.10 -16.65
C ASP A 97 -15.95 2.98 -17.66
N ASP A 98 -14.75 2.41 -17.55
CA ASP A 98 -14.23 1.32 -18.37
C ASP A 98 -13.53 0.26 -17.51
N GLU A 99 -14.34 -0.65 -16.93
CA GLU A 99 -13.81 -1.73 -16.08
C GLU A 99 -12.94 -2.73 -16.84
N ALA A 100 -13.19 -2.91 -18.14
CA ALA A 100 -12.41 -3.82 -18.97
C ALA A 100 -10.98 -3.29 -19.18
N GLU A 101 -10.84 -1.99 -19.47
CA GLU A 101 -9.53 -1.33 -19.52
C GLU A 101 -8.86 -1.34 -18.15
N LYS A 102 -9.59 -1.07 -17.07
CA LYS A 102 -9.04 -1.10 -15.70
C LYS A 102 -8.45 -2.47 -15.36
N LEU A 103 -9.22 -3.54 -15.58
CA LEU A 103 -8.75 -4.92 -15.40
C LEU A 103 -7.56 -5.26 -16.30
N ARG A 104 -7.56 -4.81 -17.57
CA ARG A 104 -6.44 -5.02 -18.50
C ARG A 104 -5.16 -4.37 -17.97
N MET A 105 -5.24 -3.16 -17.43
CA MET A 105 -4.10 -2.43 -16.89
C MET A 105 -3.60 -3.04 -15.57
N ILE A 106 -4.48 -3.50 -14.69
CA ILE A 106 -4.08 -4.22 -13.47
C ILE A 106 -3.31 -5.49 -13.82
N ARG A 107 -3.83 -6.31 -14.75
CA ARG A 107 -3.12 -7.51 -15.23
C ARG A 107 -1.78 -7.17 -15.87
N LYS A 108 -1.71 -6.09 -16.66
CA LYS A 108 -0.44 -5.63 -17.24
C LYS A 108 0.56 -5.18 -16.19
N SER A 109 0.11 -4.52 -15.12
CA SER A 109 0.96 -4.15 -13.98
C SER A 109 1.56 -5.39 -13.32
N GLN A 110 0.76 -6.44 -13.08
CA GLN A 110 1.25 -7.71 -12.52
C GLN A 110 2.22 -8.43 -13.47
N GLU A 111 1.93 -8.48 -14.78
CA GLU A 111 2.85 -9.04 -15.79
C GLU A 111 4.22 -8.38 -15.73
N LEU A 112 4.26 -7.04 -15.69
CA LEU A 112 5.49 -6.26 -15.62
C LEU A 112 6.20 -6.44 -14.27
N PHE A 113 5.45 -6.52 -13.17
CA PHE A 113 5.99 -6.81 -11.85
C PHE A 113 6.68 -8.17 -11.81
N GLU A 114 6.08 -9.20 -12.38
CA GLU A 114 6.64 -10.56 -12.45
C GLU A 114 7.86 -10.62 -13.37
N ALA A 115 7.81 -9.91 -14.50
CA ALA A 115 8.93 -9.78 -15.42
C ALA A 115 10.13 -9.06 -14.78
N ALA A 116 9.90 -8.10 -13.88
CA ALA A 116 10.95 -7.53 -13.04
C ALA A 116 11.37 -8.52 -11.94
N GLY A 117 10.40 -9.19 -11.32
CA GLY A 117 10.54 -10.05 -10.16
C GLY A 117 11.46 -11.24 -10.35
N GLN A 118 11.56 -11.80 -11.56
CA GLN A 118 12.52 -12.86 -11.88
C GLN A 118 14.00 -12.45 -11.65
N TYR A 119 14.27 -11.13 -11.64
CA TYR A 119 15.58 -10.52 -11.45
C TYR A 119 15.75 -9.81 -10.10
N PHE A 120 14.76 -9.88 -9.20
CA PHE A 120 14.92 -9.39 -7.84
C PHE A 120 15.87 -10.30 -7.04
N ASP A 121 16.53 -9.72 -6.03
CA ASP A 121 17.39 -10.48 -5.10
C ASP A 121 16.63 -11.63 -4.42
N VAL A 122 15.37 -11.38 -4.10
CA VAL A 122 14.42 -12.39 -3.63
C VAL A 122 13.26 -12.41 -4.61
N ARG A 123 13.12 -13.55 -5.31
CA ARG A 123 12.05 -13.73 -6.28
C ARG A 123 10.70 -13.81 -5.56
N PRO A 124 9.65 -13.15 -6.08
CA PRO A 124 8.29 -13.34 -5.57
C PRO A 124 7.82 -14.78 -5.81
N GLU A 125 7.36 -15.45 -4.76
CA GLU A 125 6.49 -16.62 -4.89
C GLU A 125 5.06 -16.11 -5.06
N LYS A 126 4.41 -16.44 -6.18
CA LYS A 126 2.96 -16.25 -6.31
C LYS A 126 2.25 -17.19 -5.36
N VAL A 127 1.39 -16.64 -4.53
CA VAL A 127 0.63 -17.38 -3.53
C VAL A 127 -0.86 -17.11 -3.66
N GLN A 128 -1.64 -18.03 -3.10
CA GLN A 128 -3.09 -18.07 -3.24
C GLN A 128 -3.72 -18.27 -1.87
N VAL A 129 -4.53 -17.29 -1.44
CA VAL A 129 -5.24 -17.30 -0.16
C VAL A 129 -6.69 -17.67 -0.38
N PRO A 130 -7.17 -18.82 0.11
CA PRO A 130 -8.58 -19.18 0.03
C PRO A 130 -9.48 -18.21 0.81
N TYR A 131 -10.54 -17.70 0.20
CA TYR A 131 -11.50 -16.80 0.84
C TYR A 131 -12.90 -16.96 0.25
N GLU A 132 -13.84 -17.47 1.05
CA GLU A 132 -15.22 -17.77 0.62
C GLU A 132 -15.24 -18.67 -0.63
N ASP A 133 -15.87 -18.23 -1.71
CA ASP A 133 -15.95 -18.86 -3.03
C ASP A 133 -14.85 -18.39 -4.01
N ALA A 134 -13.87 -17.62 -3.52
CA ALA A 134 -12.76 -17.11 -4.31
C ALA A 134 -11.39 -17.55 -3.75
N VAL A 135 -10.36 -17.39 -4.58
CA VAL A 135 -8.96 -17.53 -4.19
C VAL A 135 -8.29 -16.21 -4.50
N LEU A 136 -7.68 -15.57 -3.51
CA LEU A 136 -7.09 -14.23 -3.62
C LEU A 136 -5.59 -14.36 -3.90
N ASP A 137 -5.08 -13.63 -4.91
CA ASP A 137 -3.68 -13.75 -5.33
C ASP A 137 -2.79 -12.80 -4.55
N GLY A 138 -1.56 -13.20 -4.31
CA GLY A 138 -0.55 -12.37 -3.67
C GLY A 138 0.87 -12.86 -3.94
N TYR A 139 1.79 -12.28 -3.18
CA TYR A 139 3.21 -12.56 -3.26
C TYR A 139 3.79 -12.80 -1.87
N LEU A 140 4.55 -13.88 -1.73
CA LEU A 140 5.39 -14.15 -0.58
C LEU A 140 6.87 -14.05 -1.01
N PHE A 141 7.65 -13.32 -0.24
CA PHE A 141 9.09 -13.20 -0.41
C PHE A 141 9.77 -13.77 0.83
N SER A 142 10.67 -14.74 0.66
CA SER A 142 11.49 -15.25 1.75
C SER A 142 12.97 -15.02 1.46
N PRO A 143 13.67 -14.15 2.21
CA PRO A 143 15.10 -13.91 2.03
C PRO A 143 15.90 -15.19 2.28
N HIS A 144 16.54 -15.69 1.24
CA HIS A 144 17.23 -17.00 1.22
C HIS A 144 18.52 -17.03 2.05
N TRP A 145 19.06 -15.86 2.45
CA TRP A 145 20.22 -15.75 3.32
C TRP A 145 19.89 -15.90 4.82
N ILE A 146 18.60 -16.00 5.17
CA ILE A 146 18.15 -16.34 6.53
C ILE A 146 17.64 -17.78 6.51
N GLU A 147 18.27 -18.64 7.30
CA GLU A 147 17.85 -20.04 7.45
C GLU A 147 16.70 -20.17 8.45
N GLY A 148 15.80 -21.14 8.21
CA GLY A 148 14.70 -21.47 9.11
C GLY A 148 13.54 -20.46 9.13
N PRO A 149 12.59 -20.65 10.06
CA PRO A 149 11.47 -19.73 10.28
C PRO A 149 11.96 -18.33 10.62
N LYS A 150 11.37 -17.30 10.01
CA LYS A 150 11.75 -15.91 10.23
C LYS A 150 10.51 -15.01 10.41
N PRO A 151 10.68 -13.82 11.03
CA PRO A 151 9.61 -12.86 11.18
C PRO A 151 8.98 -12.52 9.83
N THR A 152 7.66 -12.32 9.82
CA THR A 152 6.92 -12.00 8.59
C THR A 152 6.29 -10.63 8.71
N LEU A 153 6.65 -9.71 7.80
CA LEU A 153 5.87 -8.50 7.59
C LEU A 153 4.70 -8.82 6.65
N PHE A 154 3.50 -8.84 7.19
CA PHE A 154 2.25 -8.90 6.45
C PHE A 154 1.79 -7.47 6.16
N ALA A 155 1.99 -7.02 4.93
CA ALA A 155 1.59 -5.69 4.49
C ALA A 155 0.18 -5.70 3.88
N LEU A 156 -0.63 -4.72 4.27
CA LEU A 156 -2.02 -4.57 3.87
C LEU A 156 -2.16 -3.38 2.90
N ASN A 157 -2.84 -3.60 1.78
CA ASN A 157 -2.99 -2.59 0.73
C ASN A 157 -3.98 -1.49 1.13
N GLY A 158 -3.58 -0.22 1.00
CA GLY A 158 -4.45 0.93 1.15
C GLY A 158 -5.65 0.99 0.17
N GLY A 159 -6.38 2.11 0.18
CA GLY A 159 -7.62 2.25 -0.61
C GLY A 159 -7.41 2.30 -2.13
N GLU A 160 -6.22 2.70 -2.57
CA GLU A 160 -5.84 2.80 -3.99
C GLU A 160 -4.73 1.82 -4.37
N GLU A 161 -4.21 1.07 -3.39
CA GLU A 161 -3.01 0.26 -3.58
C GLU A 161 -3.38 -1.13 -4.07
N HIS A 162 -2.48 -1.68 -4.86
CA HIS A 162 -2.44 -3.09 -5.21
C HIS A 162 -1.18 -3.71 -4.63
N SER A 163 -1.12 -5.05 -4.57
CA SER A 163 0.04 -5.79 -4.05
C SER A 163 1.40 -5.32 -4.62
N THR A 164 1.43 -4.96 -5.90
CA THR A 164 2.64 -4.43 -6.58
C THR A 164 3.10 -3.07 -6.05
N GLU A 165 2.18 -2.15 -5.74
CA GLU A 165 2.52 -0.83 -5.18
C GLU A 165 3.02 -0.95 -3.76
N ASN A 166 2.34 -1.75 -2.96
CA ASN A 166 2.69 -1.94 -1.56
C ASN A 166 4.07 -2.63 -1.43
N TYR A 167 4.40 -3.55 -2.34
CA TYR A 167 5.78 -4.03 -2.48
C TYR A 167 6.77 -2.87 -2.74
N PHE A 168 6.49 -1.95 -3.67
CA PHE A 168 7.39 -0.81 -3.91
C PHE A 168 7.53 0.10 -2.67
N ASN A 169 6.46 0.26 -1.90
CA ASN A 169 6.45 1.07 -0.66
C ASN A 169 7.23 0.44 0.48
N LEU A 170 7.18 -0.87 0.67
CA LEU A 170 7.69 -1.53 1.88
C LEU A 170 8.66 -2.68 1.59
N GLY A 171 8.31 -3.55 0.63
CA GLY A 171 8.95 -4.83 0.34
C GLY A 171 10.48 -4.84 0.43
N PRO A 172 11.21 -4.06 -0.40
CA PRO A 172 12.67 -4.09 -0.44
C PRO A 172 13.34 -3.87 0.92
N ALA A 173 12.85 -2.94 1.74
CA ALA A 173 13.49 -2.62 3.01
C ALA A 173 13.33 -3.74 4.05
N PHE A 174 12.13 -4.32 4.13
CA PHE A 174 11.87 -5.43 5.07
C PHE A 174 12.50 -6.74 4.59
N ILE A 175 12.44 -7.04 3.28
CA ILE A 175 13.13 -8.21 2.73
C ILE A 175 14.63 -8.11 2.99
N ALA A 176 15.26 -6.96 2.68
CA ALA A 176 16.69 -6.73 2.94
C ALA A 176 17.06 -6.84 4.43
N SER A 177 16.11 -6.52 5.32
CA SER A 177 16.26 -6.63 6.77
C SER A 177 16.01 -8.05 7.31
N GLY A 178 15.76 -9.03 6.44
CA GLY A 178 15.64 -10.45 6.80
C GLY A 178 14.23 -10.91 7.16
N TYR A 179 13.20 -10.10 6.92
CA TYR A 179 11.80 -10.50 7.11
C TYR A 179 11.30 -11.27 5.90
N ASN A 180 10.43 -12.26 6.10
CA ASN A 180 9.50 -12.59 5.03
C ASN A 180 8.63 -11.36 4.75
N PHE A 181 8.30 -11.11 3.49
CA PHE A 181 7.34 -10.09 3.13
C PHE A 181 6.16 -10.75 2.44
N PHE A 182 4.96 -10.51 2.96
CA PHE A 182 3.73 -11.05 2.41
C PHE A 182 2.75 -9.91 2.13
N VAL A 183 2.24 -9.89 0.91
CA VAL A 183 1.22 -8.96 0.45
C VAL A 183 0.30 -9.69 -0.53
N TYR A 184 -0.98 -9.35 -0.54
CA TYR A 184 -1.95 -9.96 -1.44
C TYR A 184 -3.03 -8.95 -1.81
N ASP A 185 -3.70 -9.18 -2.93
CA ASP A 185 -4.87 -8.40 -3.28
C ASP A 185 -6.03 -8.83 -2.36
N GLN A 186 -6.21 -8.12 -1.25
CA GLN A 186 -7.32 -8.31 -0.31
C GLN A 186 -8.65 -7.81 -0.91
N PRO A 187 -9.84 -8.16 -0.35
CA PRO A 187 -11.12 -7.60 -0.79
C PRO A 187 -11.09 -6.06 -0.89
N GLY A 188 -11.55 -5.55 -2.03
CA GLY A 188 -11.51 -4.13 -2.37
C GLY A 188 -10.24 -3.68 -3.12
N THR A 189 -9.29 -4.57 -3.40
CA THR A 189 -8.03 -4.22 -4.08
C THR A 189 -7.75 -5.12 -5.28
N GLY A 190 -7.11 -4.56 -6.31
CA GLY A 190 -6.51 -5.30 -7.42
C GLY A 190 -7.44 -6.30 -8.10
N LEU A 191 -6.91 -7.49 -8.42
CA LEU A 191 -7.69 -8.54 -9.07
C LEU A 191 -8.82 -9.08 -8.18
N SER A 192 -8.67 -9.02 -6.87
CA SER A 192 -9.74 -9.44 -5.96
C SER A 192 -11.01 -8.61 -6.12
N LEU A 193 -10.88 -7.31 -6.39
CA LEU A 193 -12.02 -6.47 -6.75
C LEU A 193 -12.44 -6.65 -8.20
N TYR A 194 -11.53 -6.41 -9.14
CA TYR A 194 -11.86 -6.21 -10.56
C TYR A 194 -12.07 -7.51 -11.34
N GLU A 195 -11.52 -8.63 -10.87
CA GLU A 195 -11.72 -9.95 -11.48
C GLU A 195 -12.67 -10.82 -10.67
N LYS A 196 -12.60 -10.75 -9.33
CA LYS A 196 -13.32 -11.66 -8.42
C LYS A 196 -14.53 -11.02 -7.73
N GLY A 197 -14.76 -9.71 -7.94
CA GLY A 197 -15.92 -9.00 -7.40
C GLY A 197 -15.95 -8.88 -5.87
N LYS A 198 -14.82 -9.11 -5.19
CA LYS A 198 -14.72 -9.01 -3.73
C LYS A 198 -14.47 -7.56 -3.34
N THR A 199 -15.52 -6.87 -2.89
CA THR A 199 -15.44 -5.52 -2.36
C THR A 199 -15.01 -5.51 -0.90
N ARG A 200 -14.53 -4.36 -0.44
CA ARG A 200 -14.03 -4.14 0.91
C ARG A 200 -15.15 -4.30 1.95
N ARG A 201 -14.78 -4.71 3.16
CA ARG A 201 -15.67 -4.84 4.32
C ARG A 201 -15.02 -4.26 5.58
N ALA A 202 -15.84 -3.77 6.49
CA ALA A 202 -15.39 -3.06 7.70
C ALA A 202 -14.80 -3.98 8.78
N ASP A 203 -15.11 -5.26 8.76
CA ASP A 203 -14.57 -6.31 9.63
C ASP A 203 -13.41 -7.02 8.93
N SER A 204 -12.24 -6.39 8.97
CA SER A 204 -11.04 -6.80 8.24
C SER A 204 -10.48 -8.16 8.67
N GLU A 205 -10.73 -8.59 9.90
CA GLU A 205 -10.39 -9.92 10.42
C GLU A 205 -11.03 -11.04 9.60
N ALA A 206 -12.20 -10.80 8.99
CA ALA A 206 -12.92 -11.82 8.25
C ALA A 206 -12.11 -12.39 7.06
N PHE A 207 -11.21 -11.59 6.50
CA PHE A 207 -10.35 -11.99 5.38
C PHE A 207 -8.86 -12.03 5.73
N HIS A 208 -8.37 -11.17 6.63
CA HIS A 208 -6.97 -11.20 7.02
C HIS A 208 -6.62 -12.38 7.94
N SER A 209 -7.54 -12.85 8.79
CA SER A 209 -7.31 -14.07 9.57
C SER A 209 -7.11 -15.30 8.68
N LYS A 210 -7.72 -15.32 7.48
CA LYS A 210 -7.50 -16.37 6.46
C LYS A 210 -6.13 -16.28 5.80
N ALA A 211 -5.61 -15.08 5.66
CA ALA A 211 -4.24 -14.90 5.21
C ALA A 211 -3.22 -15.37 6.27
N ILE A 212 -3.48 -15.15 7.56
CA ILE A 212 -2.67 -15.77 8.63
C ILE A 212 -2.81 -17.30 8.60
N ASP A 213 -4.02 -17.85 8.44
CA ASP A 213 -4.21 -19.31 8.30
C ASP A 213 -3.32 -19.87 7.18
N PHE A 214 -3.24 -19.19 6.04
CA PHE A 214 -2.33 -19.53 4.95
C PHE A 214 -0.85 -19.41 5.35
N LEU A 215 -0.43 -18.28 5.93
CA LEU A 215 0.96 -18.05 6.33
C LEU A 215 1.47 -19.13 7.30
N LEU A 216 0.63 -19.58 8.23
CA LEU A 216 0.99 -20.62 9.19
C LEU A 216 1.14 -22.02 8.57
N THR A 217 0.79 -22.20 7.30
CA THR A 217 1.13 -23.43 6.55
C THR A 217 2.56 -23.44 6.00
N ARG A 218 3.26 -22.30 6.06
CA ARG A 218 4.56 -22.08 5.42
C ARG A 218 5.71 -22.35 6.38
N PRO A 219 6.65 -23.26 6.08
CA PRO A 219 7.76 -23.59 6.97
C PRO A 219 8.73 -22.43 7.22
N GLU A 220 8.79 -21.45 6.32
CA GLU A 220 9.62 -20.25 6.42
C GLU A 220 9.05 -19.18 7.36
N VAL A 221 7.78 -19.30 7.79
CA VAL A 221 7.10 -18.33 8.65
C VAL A 221 7.29 -18.70 10.12
N ASP A 222 7.81 -17.76 10.91
CA ASP A 222 7.79 -17.87 12.38
C ASP A 222 6.38 -17.50 12.90
N PRO A 223 5.63 -18.44 13.50
CA PRO A 223 4.26 -18.22 13.94
C PRO A 223 4.13 -17.16 15.04
N ASP A 224 5.19 -16.93 15.82
CA ASP A 224 5.16 -15.99 16.96
C ASP A 224 5.62 -14.57 16.55
N ARG A 225 5.92 -14.35 15.26
CA ARG A 225 6.53 -13.12 14.74
C ARG A 225 5.89 -12.62 13.44
N ILE A 226 4.56 -12.65 13.39
CA ILE A 226 3.77 -12.04 12.31
C ILE A 226 3.48 -10.58 12.66
N ILE A 227 4.05 -9.66 11.91
CA ILE A 227 3.91 -8.21 12.06
C ILE A 227 2.95 -7.71 10.98
N VAL A 228 1.90 -6.99 11.36
CA VAL A 228 0.93 -6.44 10.41
C VAL A 228 1.21 -4.95 10.19
N PHE A 229 1.34 -4.55 8.94
CA PHE A 229 1.50 -3.13 8.55
C PHE A 229 0.33 -2.73 7.66
N GLY A 230 -0.49 -1.78 8.12
CA GLY A 230 -1.50 -1.13 7.29
C GLY A 230 -1.15 0.30 6.91
N GLU A 231 -1.05 0.57 5.60
CA GLU A 231 -0.95 1.94 5.05
C GLU A 231 -2.34 2.47 4.67
N SER A 232 -2.58 3.77 4.90
CA SER A 232 -3.76 4.50 4.45
C SER A 232 -5.07 3.90 4.99
N PHE A 233 -6.00 3.51 4.11
CA PHE A 233 -7.23 2.80 4.46
C PHE A 233 -6.92 1.58 5.34
N SER A 234 -5.84 0.84 5.07
CA SER A 234 -5.48 -0.31 5.89
C SER A 234 -4.86 0.05 7.24
N GLY A 235 -4.60 1.31 7.53
CA GLY A 235 -4.41 1.77 8.91
C GLY A 235 -5.64 1.53 9.78
N TYR A 236 -6.85 1.57 9.21
CA TYR A 236 -8.08 1.08 9.87
C TYR A 236 -8.09 -0.45 9.96
N ASP A 237 -7.82 -1.14 8.84
CA ASP A 237 -7.92 -2.61 8.77
C ASP A 237 -6.96 -3.28 9.76
N SER A 238 -5.73 -2.80 9.85
CA SER A 238 -4.67 -3.36 10.70
C SER A 238 -5.07 -3.29 12.17
N LEU A 239 -5.62 -2.16 12.62
CA LEU A 239 -6.11 -1.98 13.98
C LEU A 239 -7.34 -2.86 14.25
N ARG A 240 -8.31 -2.87 13.33
CA ARG A 240 -9.51 -3.71 13.46
C ARG A 240 -9.18 -5.20 13.47
N PHE A 241 -8.17 -5.60 12.71
CA PHE A 241 -7.67 -6.96 12.63
C PHE A 241 -6.93 -7.35 13.91
N ALA A 242 -6.00 -6.52 14.39
CA ALA A 242 -5.25 -6.74 15.63
C ALA A 242 -6.14 -6.80 16.88
N ALA A 243 -7.30 -6.14 16.86
CA ALA A 243 -8.26 -6.22 17.95
C ALA A 243 -8.95 -7.60 18.06
N PHE A 244 -8.94 -8.42 17.01
CA PHE A 244 -9.69 -9.67 16.94
C PHE A 244 -8.87 -10.90 16.55
N ASP A 245 -7.59 -10.74 16.19
CA ASP A 245 -6.68 -11.84 15.90
C ASP A 245 -5.40 -11.76 16.75
N GLN A 246 -5.37 -12.60 17.79
CA GLN A 246 -4.29 -12.61 18.79
C GLN A 246 -2.99 -13.26 18.30
N ARG A 247 -2.93 -13.69 17.04
CA ARG A 247 -1.71 -14.23 16.41
C ARG A 247 -0.76 -13.14 15.93
N ILE A 248 -1.19 -11.89 15.96
CA ILE A 248 -0.39 -10.73 15.51
C ILE A 248 0.60 -10.36 16.60
N ALA A 249 1.88 -10.44 16.27
CA ALA A 249 2.99 -10.15 17.19
C ALA A 249 3.25 -8.65 17.36
N ALA A 250 2.90 -7.84 16.36
CA ALA A 250 2.92 -6.38 16.41
C ALA A 250 2.08 -5.80 15.27
N VAL A 251 1.50 -4.62 15.50
CA VAL A 251 0.68 -3.91 14.51
C VAL A 251 1.19 -2.48 14.29
N ILE A 252 1.27 -2.08 13.02
CA ILE A 252 1.59 -0.72 12.58
C ILE A 252 0.40 -0.15 11.81
N SER A 253 -0.05 1.03 12.23
CA SER A 253 -1.05 1.84 11.53
C SER A 253 -0.38 3.13 11.05
N ASP A 254 -0.27 3.30 9.73
CA ASP A 254 0.28 4.50 9.10
C ASP A 254 -0.81 5.19 8.28
N GLY A 255 -1.11 6.45 8.61
CA GLY A 255 -2.17 7.22 7.94
C GLY A 255 -3.57 6.63 8.12
N GLY A 256 -3.83 5.92 9.24
CA GLY A 256 -5.09 5.22 9.49
C GLY A 256 -6.24 6.10 9.99
N THR A 257 -7.43 5.93 9.40
CA THR A 257 -8.69 6.55 9.84
C THR A 257 -9.24 5.83 11.07
N HIS A 258 -9.64 6.56 12.10
CA HIS A 258 -10.31 5.99 13.28
C HIS A 258 -11.79 5.68 12.99
N LYS A 259 -12.48 6.67 12.39
CA LYS A 259 -13.88 6.59 12.01
C LYS A 259 -14.11 7.33 10.71
N PHE A 260 -14.71 6.65 9.75
CA PHE A 260 -15.02 7.26 8.46
C PHE A 260 -16.27 8.13 8.58
N ASP A 261 -16.08 9.44 8.47
CA ASP A 261 -17.15 10.42 8.27
C ASP A 261 -17.32 10.64 6.77
N TRP A 262 -18.09 9.75 6.13
CA TRP A 262 -18.29 9.78 4.68
C TRP A 262 -18.81 11.12 4.16
N PRO A 263 -19.82 11.76 4.79
CA PRO A 263 -20.26 13.09 4.38
C PRO A 263 -19.15 14.15 4.44
N ALA A 264 -18.29 14.14 5.45
CA ALA A 264 -17.17 15.06 5.54
C ALA A 264 -16.08 14.75 4.49
N MET A 265 -15.75 13.47 4.30
CA MET A 265 -14.77 13.03 3.31
C MET A 265 -15.20 13.38 1.88
N LEU A 266 -16.46 13.09 1.51
CA LEU A 266 -16.99 13.37 0.17
C LEU A 266 -17.01 14.86 -0.19
N LYS A 267 -17.08 15.77 0.80
CA LYS A 267 -16.96 17.22 0.55
C LYS A 267 -15.54 17.64 0.14
N TRP A 268 -14.55 16.86 0.56
CA TRP A 268 -13.14 17.13 0.33
C TRP A 268 -12.59 16.33 -0.86
N MET A 269 -13.08 15.10 -1.07
CA MET A 269 -12.60 14.20 -2.12
C MET A 269 -12.90 14.76 -3.53
N PRO A 270 -11.91 14.77 -4.44
CA PRO A 270 -12.17 14.98 -5.86
C PRO A 270 -13.17 13.92 -6.39
N PRO A 271 -13.97 14.24 -7.44
CA PRO A 271 -14.94 13.29 -7.99
C PRO A 271 -14.39 11.92 -8.39
N SER A 272 -13.16 11.87 -8.93
CA SER A 272 -12.49 10.62 -9.29
C SER A 272 -12.18 9.75 -8.06
N LEU A 273 -11.68 10.36 -6.99
CA LEU A 273 -11.39 9.70 -5.73
C LEU A 273 -12.69 9.20 -5.05
N ALA A 274 -13.76 10.00 -5.09
CA ALA A 274 -15.06 9.59 -4.58
C ALA A 274 -15.65 8.39 -5.35
N ALA A 275 -15.58 8.41 -6.69
CA ALA A 275 -16.02 7.30 -7.54
C ALA A 275 -15.22 6.02 -7.28
N HIS A 276 -13.89 6.14 -7.11
CA HIS A 276 -13.05 5.02 -6.70
C HIS A 276 -13.47 4.47 -5.33
N GLY A 277 -13.72 5.34 -4.35
CA GLY A 277 -14.23 4.96 -3.02
C GLY A 277 -15.53 4.17 -3.07
N LEU A 278 -16.52 4.62 -3.87
CA LEU A 278 -17.77 3.88 -4.10
C LEU A 278 -17.47 2.48 -4.65
N ARG A 279 -16.57 2.39 -5.63
CA ARG A 279 -16.26 1.13 -6.30
C ARG A 279 -15.59 0.10 -5.39
N ILE A 280 -14.57 0.49 -4.62
CA ILE A 280 -13.83 -0.45 -3.76
C ILE A 280 -14.70 -0.95 -2.60
N LEU A 281 -15.63 -0.11 -2.12
CA LEU A 281 -16.56 -0.45 -1.04
C LEU A 281 -17.78 -1.23 -1.54
N GLY A 282 -18.09 -1.11 -2.84
CA GLY A 282 -19.29 -1.70 -3.44
C GLY A 282 -20.58 -0.94 -3.13
N ALA A 283 -20.48 0.38 -2.99
CA ALA A 283 -21.64 1.27 -2.88
C ALA A 283 -22.16 1.63 -4.28
N GLU A 284 -23.48 1.71 -4.44
CA GLU A 284 -24.12 2.15 -5.68
C GLU A 284 -24.15 3.68 -5.74
N SER A 285 -24.25 4.33 -4.59
CA SER A 285 -24.37 5.77 -4.47
C SER A 285 -23.75 6.31 -3.18
N PRO A 286 -23.36 7.60 -3.13
CA PRO A 286 -22.91 8.25 -1.89
C PRO A 286 -23.91 8.15 -0.73
N GLU A 287 -25.21 8.07 -1.03
CA GLU A 287 -26.28 7.94 -0.04
C GLU A 287 -26.22 6.61 0.74
N ASP A 288 -25.63 5.57 0.16
CA ASP A 288 -25.50 4.26 0.81
C ASP A 288 -24.64 4.35 2.07
N PHE A 289 -23.61 5.21 2.06
CA PHE A 289 -22.70 5.39 3.18
C PHE A 289 -23.39 5.87 4.46
N ALA A 290 -24.49 6.61 4.35
CA ALA A 290 -25.25 7.09 5.50
C ALA A 290 -26.32 6.09 5.97
N ASN A 291 -26.81 5.22 5.08
CA ASN A 291 -28.03 4.44 5.30
C ASN A 291 -27.79 2.93 5.42
N ASN A 292 -26.59 2.45 5.11
CA ASN A 292 -26.27 1.02 5.15
C ASN A 292 -25.14 0.74 6.17
N PRO A 293 -25.41 -0.03 7.25
CA PRO A 293 -24.42 -0.38 8.27
C PRO A 293 -23.16 -1.07 7.75
N ARG A 294 -23.20 -1.68 6.56
CA ARG A 294 -22.02 -2.27 5.91
C ARG A 294 -20.88 -1.25 5.73
N PHE A 295 -21.20 0.03 5.57
CA PHE A 295 -20.22 1.10 5.39
C PHE A 295 -19.87 1.80 6.71
N ALA A 296 -20.28 1.27 7.86
CA ALA A 296 -19.86 1.79 9.16
C ALA A 296 -18.43 1.32 9.50
N TYR A 297 -17.44 2.02 8.96
CA TYR A 297 -16.04 1.85 9.33
C TYR A 297 -15.75 2.70 10.56
N ASP A 298 -15.81 2.06 11.73
CA ASP A 298 -15.72 2.73 13.03
C ASP A 298 -14.95 1.84 14.02
N LEU A 299 -13.86 2.35 14.57
CA LEU A 299 -13.04 1.67 15.58
C LEU A 299 -13.45 2.00 17.02
N GLU A 300 -14.46 2.86 17.21
CA GLU A 300 -14.93 3.25 18.52
C GLU A 300 -15.35 2.03 19.35
N GLY A 301 -14.81 1.92 20.56
CA GLY A 301 -15.09 0.80 21.46
C GLY A 301 -14.46 -0.53 21.05
N VAL A 302 -13.60 -0.57 20.02
CA VAL A 302 -12.93 -1.79 19.56
C VAL A 302 -11.48 -1.89 20.02
N LEU A 303 -10.74 -0.78 19.97
CA LEU A 303 -9.28 -0.78 20.07
C LEU A 303 -8.74 -1.21 21.43
N HIS A 304 -9.56 -1.17 22.49
CA HIS A 304 -9.22 -1.68 23.81
C HIS A 304 -8.87 -3.18 23.84
N GLN A 305 -9.20 -3.92 22.77
CA GLN A 305 -8.88 -5.35 22.61
C GLN A 305 -7.51 -5.62 21.97
N ILE A 306 -6.82 -4.59 21.46
CA ILE A 306 -5.46 -4.75 20.91
C ILE A 306 -4.50 -4.95 22.09
N GLU A 307 -3.93 -6.14 22.22
CA GLU A 307 -2.97 -6.47 23.28
C GLU A 307 -1.51 -6.44 22.82
N CYS A 308 -1.27 -6.71 21.53
CA CYS A 308 0.06 -6.73 20.95
C CYS A 308 0.70 -5.33 20.88
N PRO A 309 2.03 -5.22 20.75
CA PRO A 309 2.71 -3.96 20.51
C PRO A 309 2.12 -3.18 19.33
N LEU A 310 1.86 -1.89 19.54
CA LEU A 310 1.26 -0.99 18.54
C LEU A 310 2.18 0.19 18.20
N LEU A 311 2.34 0.47 16.92
CA LEU A 311 2.88 1.73 16.41
C LEU A 311 1.82 2.47 15.60
N VAL A 312 1.57 3.74 15.94
CA VAL A 312 0.81 4.67 15.10
C VAL A 312 1.77 5.70 14.53
N VAL A 313 1.89 5.73 13.21
CA VAL A 313 2.73 6.70 12.47
C VAL A 313 1.84 7.80 11.89
N HIS A 314 2.29 9.05 11.98
CA HIS A 314 1.54 10.19 11.46
C HIS A 314 2.46 11.24 10.86
N GLY A 315 2.21 11.63 9.60
CA GLY A 315 2.89 12.76 8.97
C GLY A 315 2.30 14.10 9.42
N ALA A 316 3.15 15.08 9.75
CA ALA A 316 2.70 16.39 10.24
C ALA A 316 1.87 17.21 9.23
N GLU A 317 1.92 16.86 7.94
CA GLU A 317 1.18 17.50 6.86
C GLU A 317 0.12 16.57 6.25
N GLU A 318 -0.21 15.47 6.93
CA GLU A 318 -1.33 14.60 6.59
C GLU A 318 -2.61 15.42 6.38
N ALA A 319 -3.22 15.26 5.21
CA ALA A 319 -4.42 15.98 4.82
C ALA A 319 -5.47 15.08 4.16
N LEU A 320 -5.18 13.81 3.91
CA LEU A 320 -6.08 12.87 3.24
C LEU A 320 -7.13 12.31 4.21
N VAL A 321 -6.73 12.04 5.46
CA VAL A 321 -7.60 11.44 6.50
C VAL A 321 -8.52 12.50 7.12
N GLN A 322 -9.62 12.82 6.46
CA GLN A 322 -10.57 13.83 6.93
C GLN A 322 -11.76 13.22 7.71
N PRO A 323 -12.32 13.95 8.69
CA PRO A 323 -11.85 15.22 9.26
C PRO A 323 -10.77 15.03 10.33
N ASN A 324 -9.95 16.05 10.56
CA ASN A 324 -8.94 16.14 11.63
C ASN A 324 -7.97 14.95 11.71
N PRO A 325 -7.09 14.77 10.71
CA PRO A 325 -6.20 13.61 10.62
C PRO A 325 -5.42 13.27 11.90
N LEU A 326 -4.75 14.27 12.51
CA LEU A 326 -4.00 14.09 13.73
C LEU A 326 -4.87 13.61 14.89
N LYS A 327 -6.08 14.16 15.02
CA LYS A 327 -7.01 13.74 16.07
C LYS A 327 -7.39 12.27 15.89
N GLN A 328 -7.64 11.82 14.66
CA GLN A 328 -7.96 10.41 14.41
C GLN A 328 -6.79 9.49 14.77
N ALA A 329 -5.57 9.83 14.39
CA ALA A 329 -4.38 9.05 14.73
C ALA A 329 -4.13 9.01 16.26
N LEU A 330 -4.29 10.14 16.96
CA LEU A 330 -4.20 10.18 18.41
C LEU A 330 -5.30 9.35 19.09
N THR A 331 -6.55 9.42 18.61
CA THR A 331 -7.62 8.57 19.14
C THR A 331 -7.30 7.08 18.97
N ASN A 332 -6.76 6.67 17.82
CA ASN A 332 -6.32 5.29 17.60
C ASN A 332 -5.28 4.85 18.63
N PHE A 333 -4.28 5.69 18.86
CA PHE A 333 -3.25 5.44 19.87
C PHE A 333 -3.82 5.40 21.30
N GLU A 334 -4.64 6.37 21.68
CA GLU A 334 -5.18 6.52 23.04
C GLU A 334 -6.13 5.36 23.41
N GLN A 335 -7.04 4.99 22.52
CA GLN A 335 -8.03 3.93 22.77
C GLN A 335 -7.47 2.51 22.72
N ALA A 336 -6.30 2.30 22.10
CA ALA A 336 -5.68 0.98 22.03
C ALA A 336 -5.38 0.40 23.42
N GLY A 337 -5.77 -0.86 23.64
CA GLY A 337 -5.57 -1.58 24.91
C GLY A 337 -4.11 -1.94 25.22
N SER A 338 -3.24 -1.84 24.22
CA SER A 338 -1.85 -2.28 24.30
C SER A 338 -1.10 -1.49 25.37
N SER A 339 -0.40 -2.24 26.24
CA SER A 339 0.51 -1.65 27.22
C SER A 339 1.86 -1.24 26.61
N ASN A 340 2.17 -1.72 25.41
CA ASN A 340 3.37 -1.37 24.65
C ASN A 340 2.97 -0.68 23.34
N LYS A 341 2.66 0.61 23.42
CA LYS A 341 2.24 1.40 22.26
C LYS A 341 3.08 2.64 22.09
N THR A 342 3.34 3.02 20.85
CA THR A 342 4.08 4.23 20.46
C THR A 342 3.28 5.03 19.44
N PHE A 343 3.19 6.34 19.65
CA PHE A 343 2.76 7.29 18.62
C PHE A 343 4.00 8.02 18.11
N PHE A 344 4.23 7.99 16.80
CA PHE A 344 5.39 8.61 16.16
C PHE A 344 4.96 9.68 15.16
N PRO A 345 5.07 10.98 15.51
CA PRO A 345 4.84 12.06 14.57
C PRO A 345 6.10 12.30 13.73
N ILE A 346 5.94 12.35 12.40
CA ILE A 346 7.01 12.71 11.47
C ILE A 346 6.87 14.19 11.15
N GLU A 347 7.78 15.00 11.69
CA GLU A 347 7.70 16.47 11.67
C GLU A 347 8.95 17.15 11.07
N ASP A 348 10.02 16.41 10.79
CA ASP A 348 11.26 16.98 10.28
C ASP A 348 11.16 17.36 8.80
N ARG A 349 10.77 18.61 8.55
CA ARG A 349 10.64 19.20 7.21
C ARG A 349 11.88 19.10 6.33
N ARG A 350 13.07 18.87 6.91
CA ARG A 350 14.31 18.72 6.12
C ARG A 350 14.37 17.37 5.40
N LEU A 351 13.64 16.38 5.89
CA LEU A 351 13.65 15.01 5.37
C LEU A 351 12.44 14.71 4.49
N GLY A 352 11.35 15.48 4.60
CA GLY A 352 10.05 15.08 4.04
C GLY A 352 9.46 13.91 4.83
N GLY A 353 8.61 13.12 4.19
CA GLY A 353 7.80 12.10 4.87
C GLY A 353 6.65 12.71 5.67
N LEU A 354 6.23 13.94 5.35
CA LEU A 354 5.21 14.63 6.14
C LEU A 354 3.80 14.37 5.66
N GLU A 355 3.66 13.93 4.41
CA GLU A 355 2.36 13.72 3.77
C GLU A 355 1.76 12.35 4.12
N HIS A 356 0.56 12.09 3.61
CA HIS A 356 -0.16 10.85 3.82
C HIS A 356 0.70 9.61 3.53
N CYS A 357 0.88 8.74 4.52
CA CYS A 357 1.72 7.53 4.43
C CYS A 357 3.15 7.81 3.93
N GLN A 358 3.72 8.98 4.23
CA GLN A 358 5.09 9.37 3.86
C GLN A 358 5.36 9.19 2.35
N VAL A 359 4.36 9.42 1.49
CA VAL A 359 4.50 9.22 0.04
C VAL A 359 5.56 10.12 -0.59
N ASP A 360 5.86 11.25 0.05
CA ASP A 360 6.90 12.19 -0.31
C ASP A 360 8.31 11.72 0.09
N ASN A 361 8.45 10.81 1.06
CA ASN A 361 9.70 10.11 1.35
C ASN A 361 9.50 8.79 2.12
N LYS A 362 9.44 7.67 1.39
CA LYS A 362 9.26 6.34 1.97
C LYS A 362 10.41 5.86 2.86
N HIS A 363 11.62 6.45 2.74
CA HIS A 363 12.74 6.08 3.63
C HIS A 363 12.43 6.38 5.09
N VAL A 364 11.72 7.49 5.37
CA VAL A 364 11.40 7.91 6.74
C VAL A 364 10.46 6.92 7.42
N ALA A 365 9.37 6.51 6.76
CA ALA A 365 8.45 5.51 7.32
C ALA A 365 9.17 4.18 7.60
N ARG A 366 9.99 3.71 6.65
CA ARG A 366 10.76 2.46 6.81
C ARG A 366 11.73 2.53 7.99
N GLU A 367 12.45 3.64 8.13
CA GLU A 367 13.37 3.88 9.24
C GLU A 367 12.63 3.85 10.58
N VAL A 368 11.55 4.64 10.71
CA VAL A 368 10.75 4.73 11.94
C VAL A 368 10.26 3.35 12.37
N VAL A 369 9.71 2.58 11.42
CA VAL A 369 9.13 1.27 11.72
C VAL A 369 10.22 0.25 12.06
N LEU A 370 11.32 0.17 11.31
CA LEU A 370 12.42 -0.75 11.62
C LEU A 370 13.08 -0.42 12.96
N ASN A 371 13.28 0.86 13.26
CA ASN A 371 13.81 1.30 14.57
C ASN A 371 12.87 0.88 15.70
N TRP A 372 11.56 1.11 15.54
CA TRP A 372 10.58 0.70 16.53
C TRP A 372 10.56 -0.82 16.73
N LEU A 373 10.58 -1.61 15.66
CA LEU A 373 10.65 -3.07 15.73
C LEU A 373 11.88 -3.55 16.51
N CYS A 374 13.04 -2.91 16.33
CA CYS A 374 14.23 -3.16 17.16
C CYS A 374 13.96 -2.94 18.65
N THR A 375 13.26 -1.87 19.02
CA THR A 375 12.99 -1.56 20.44
C THR A 375 12.09 -2.58 21.15
N ILE A 376 11.26 -3.30 20.38
CA ILE A 376 10.34 -4.31 20.92
C ILE A 376 10.82 -5.75 20.69
N GLY A 377 12.07 -5.94 20.25
CA GLY A 377 12.67 -7.28 20.06
C GLY A 377 12.22 -8.00 18.78
N LEU A 378 11.57 -7.29 17.85
CA LEU A 378 11.15 -7.79 16.53
C LEU A 378 12.00 -7.18 15.40
N GLY A 379 13.20 -6.68 15.71
CA GLY A 379 14.11 -6.05 14.76
C GLY A 379 14.69 -7.01 13.70
N PRO A 380 15.51 -6.48 12.77
CA PRO A 380 16.11 -7.25 11.68
C PRO A 380 16.83 -8.52 12.16
N SER A 381 16.66 -9.62 11.44
CA SER A 381 17.15 -10.94 11.87
C SER A 381 18.67 -11.12 11.69
N ALA A 382 19.26 -10.46 10.70
CA ALA A 382 20.72 -10.32 10.50
C ALA A 382 20.99 -9.39 9.31
N PRO A 383 22.14 -8.69 9.26
CA PRO A 383 22.60 -8.06 8.02
C PRO A 383 22.88 -9.13 6.96
N ARG A 384 22.57 -8.83 5.69
CA ARG A 384 22.96 -9.67 4.54
C ARG A 384 24.48 -9.88 4.59
N SER A 385 24.94 -11.13 4.69
CA SER A 385 26.36 -11.44 4.51
C SER A 385 26.76 -11.07 3.08
N ALA A 386 27.92 -10.41 2.96
CA ALA A 386 28.46 -9.92 1.69
C ALA A 386 28.73 -11.04 0.68
#